data_AF-A0A2C9SQ02-F1
#
_entry.id   AF-A0A2C9SQ02-F1
#
_cell.length_a   1.000
_cell.length_b   1.000
_cell.length_c   1.000
_cell.angle_alpha   90.00
_cell.angle_beta   90.00
_cell.angle_gamma   90.00
#
_symmetry.space_group_name_H-M   'P 1'
#
loop_
_entity.id
_entity.type
_entity.pdbx_description
1 polymer ?
#
loop_
_entity_poly.entity_id
_entity_poly.type
_entity_poly.pdbx_seq_one_letter_code
_entity_poly.pdbx_strand_id
1 'polypeptide(L)'
;MRTKATVSSAIILGSLTVGALTASALGSAPAASASCASFFGVGNSADCTSSRSSIAIAIGTGAKAKAAGLFGVAFAAGTGASADTNDSLTFATALGDNSLAIAHGHLSVATQIGANGVAATEGLSEAKGWGLNLALNVTPGAQQVGTQIQAAGLGNLAVNLFGYGTAADQLQVTANGIANFAANLGGNSNEVNGESIGGFAVNVGGGGNSVTGAGPAGAAVNLGGSNNELGAGGFGFATSILGSGNSVVGAGFGLAASLLQKNATLVAEKGQININGLSIPPAASALQAKKPGNGKKSSPSSAGAAGGKKSAGGSGMGGSKRK
;
A
#
# COMPACT_ATOMS: atom_id res chain seq x y z
N MET A 1 13.40 52.88 -1.14
CA MET A 1 14.31 52.35 -2.20
C MET A 1 13.73 51.04 -2.73
N ARG A 2 14.03 50.66 -3.99
CA ARG A 2 13.63 49.38 -4.59
C ARG A 2 14.80 48.81 -5.40
N THR A 3 15.41 47.73 -4.95
CA THR A 3 16.44 46.99 -5.71
C THR A 3 15.77 45.95 -6.61
N LYS A 4 15.97 46.06 -7.92
CA LYS A 4 15.66 44.98 -8.86
C LYS A 4 16.93 44.14 -9.05
N ALA A 5 16.83 42.83 -8.89
CA ALA A 5 17.88 41.90 -9.31
C ALA A 5 17.42 41.22 -10.61
N THR A 6 18.11 41.48 -11.71
CA THR A 6 17.90 40.78 -12.98
C THR A 6 18.85 39.59 -13.02
N VAL A 7 18.31 38.38 -13.23
CA VAL A 7 19.11 37.18 -13.51
C VAL A 7 18.74 36.71 -14.91
N SER A 8 19.74 36.41 -15.73
CA SER A 8 19.60 35.96 -17.12
C SER A 8 20.86 35.19 -17.52
N SER A 9 20.73 34.31 -18.52
CA SER A 9 21.80 33.45 -19.06
C SER A 9 22.24 32.30 -18.13
N ALA A 10 22.56 31.10 -18.62
CA ALA A 10 22.38 30.56 -19.98
C ALA A 10 22.27 29.01 -19.96
N ILE A 11 21.91 28.45 -21.12
CA ILE A 11 21.75 27.02 -21.39
C ILE A 11 23.11 26.30 -21.33
N ILE A 12 23.14 25.10 -20.73
CA ILE A 12 24.06 24.03 -21.14
C ILE A 12 23.25 22.74 -21.31
N LEU A 13 23.25 22.20 -22.53
CA LEU A 13 22.88 20.82 -22.82
C LEU A 13 24.16 19.98 -22.71
N GLY A 14 24.15 18.95 -21.86
CA GLY A 14 25.27 18.03 -21.68
C GLY A 14 24.76 16.64 -21.33
N SER A 15 25.25 15.63 -22.03
CA SER A 15 24.86 14.22 -21.89
C SER A 15 26.05 13.35 -21.47
N LEU A 16 25.84 12.02 -21.43
CA LEU A 16 26.77 10.94 -21.07
C LEU A 16 27.01 10.69 -19.57
N THR A 17 26.37 9.62 -19.10
CA THR A 17 27.01 8.42 -18.51
C THR A 17 28.37 8.55 -17.80
N VAL A 18 28.39 8.27 -16.50
CA VAL A 18 29.29 7.29 -15.84
C VAL A 18 28.75 7.00 -14.44
N GLY A 19 28.87 5.77 -13.96
CA GLY A 19 28.30 5.35 -12.67
C GLY A 19 28.52 3.86 -12.33
N ALA A 20 29.74 3.35 -12.57
CA ALA A 20 30.10 1.97 -12.33
C ALA A 20 31.48 1.85 -11.64
N LEU A 21 31.69 0.73 -10.94
CA LEU A 21 32.86 0.36 -10.12
C LEU A 21 33.11 1.20 -8.85
N THR A 22 32.71 0.65 -7.70
CA THR A 22 33.62 0.44 -6.53
C THR A 22 33.06 -0.68 -5.63
N ALA A 23 33.25 -1.95 -6.01
CA ALA A 23 32.89 -3.11 -5.18
C ALA A 23 33.77 -4.35 -5.47
N SER A 24 35.05 -4.15 -5.79
CA SER A 24 35.97 -5.20 -6.25
C SER A 24 37.26 -5.23 -5.41
N ALA A 25 37.13 -5.53 -4.11
CA ALA A 25 38.27 -5.66 -3.19
C ALA A 25 38.06 -6.66 -2.03
N LEU A 26 37.06 -7.55 -2.12
CA LEU A 26 37.06 -8.84 -1.42
C LEU A 26 37.23 -9.90 -2.50
N GLY A 27 38.14 -10.86 -2.26
CA GLY A 27 38.64 -11.76 -3.29
C GLY A 27 37.51 -12.47 -4.05
N SER A 28 37.61 -12.54 -5.37
CA SER A 28 36.60 -13.14 -6.23
C SER A 28 36.28 -14.56 -5.76
N ALA A 29 35.09 -14.74 -5.17
CA ALA A 29 34.61 -16.05 -4.79
C ALA A 29 34.69 -16.99 -6.01
N PRO A 30 35.28 -18.19 -5.88
CA PRO A 30 35.37 -19.13 -7.00
C PRO A 30 34.01 -19.29 -7.65
N ALA A 31 33.95 -19.21 -8.99
CA ALA A 31 32.71 -19.10 -9.75
C ALA A 31 31.69 -20.13 -9.26
N ALA A 32 30.63 -19.63 -8.59
CA ALA A 32 29.69 -20.47 -7.86
C ALA A 32 29.03 -21.43 -8.84
N SER A 33 29.48 -22.69 -8.79
CA SER A 33 29.10 -23.70 -9.78
C SER A 33 27.63 -24.01 -9.55
N ALA A 34 26.79 -23.48 -10.46
CA ALA A 34 25.37 -23.41 -10.24
C ALA A 34 24.81 -24.82 -10.02
N SER A 35 24.27 -25.02 -8.82
CA SER A 35 24.00 -26.36 -8.30
C SER A 35 22.51 -26.64 -8.46
N CYS A 36 22.17 -27.47 -9.43
CA CYS A 36 20.82 -27.96 -9.62
C CYS A 36 20.48 -29.09 -8.65
N ALA A 37 19.28 -29.03 -8.08
CA ALA A 37 18.57 -30.22 -7.63
C ALA A 37 17.26 -30.34 -8.41
N SER A 38 17.02 -31.54 -8.93
CA SER A 38 15.77 -31.94 -9.55
C SER A 38 15.29 -33.21 -8.87
N PHE A 39 14.04 -33.23 -8.45
CA PHE A 39 13.36 -34.47 -8.10
C PHE A 39 12.49 -34.86 -9.30
N PHE A 40 12.54 -36.15 -9.66
CA PHE A 40 12.02 -36.75 -10.90
C PHE A 40 12.84 -36.54 -12.19
N GLY A 41 13.82 -35.63 -12.22
CA GLY A 41 14.81 -35.46 -13.31
C GLY A 41 16.25 -35.37 -12.77
N VAL A 42 17.23 -35.17 -13.66
CA VAL A 42 18.64 -34.90 -13.29
C VAL A 42 19.23 -33.84 -14.22
N GLY A 43 19.84 -32.80 -13.64
CA GLY A 43 20.62 -31.78 -14.33
C GLY A 43 21.66 -31.21 -13.35
N ASN A 44 22.72 -30.60 -13.88
CA ASN A 44 23.80 -29.99 -13.08
C ASN A 44 24.37 -28.77 -13.83
N SER A 45 23.55 -27.74 -13.98
CA SER A 45 23.82 -26.53 -14.76
C SER A 45 23.26 -25.29 -14.04
N ALA A 46 23.26 -24.12 -14.69
CA ALA A 46 22.55 -22.96 -14.15
C ALA A 46 21.05 -22.95 -14.47
N ASP A 47 20.55 -23.87 -15.30
CA ASP A 47 19.17 -23.89 -15.82
C ASP A 47 18.46 -25.19 -15.41
N CYS A 48 18.01 -25.21 -14.16
CA CYS A 48 17.45 -26.37 -13.50
C CYS A 48 15.99 -26.56 -13.93
N THR A 49 15.76 -27.49 -14.86
CA THR A 49 14.42 -27.78 -15.39
C THR A 49 13.95 -29.15 -14.90
N SER A 50 12.68 -29.29 -14.52
CA SER A 50 12.18 -30.53 -13.92
C SER A 50 10.78 -30.93 -14.40
N SER A 51 10.64 -32.22 -14.71
CA SER A 51 9.42 -33.03 -14.80
C SER A 51 9.73 -34.37 -14.11
N ARG A 52 8.84 -35.33 -13.85
CA ARG A 52 7.66 -35.80 -14.60
C ARG A 52 6.39 -35.00 -14.36
N SER A 53 6.26 -34.43 -13.17
CA SER A 53 5.34 -33.33 -12.86
C SER A 53 5.94 -32.36 -11.84
N SER A 54 7.28 -32.21 -11.94
CA SER A 54 8.16 -31.13 -11.47
C SER A 54 8.43 -30.85 -9.97
N ILE A 55 9.70 -30.55 -9.65
CA ILE A 55 10.19 -29.57 -8.65
C ILE A 55 11.58 -29.13 -9.13
N ALA A 56 11.87 -27.83 -9.25
CA ALA A 56 13.17 -27.31 -9.71
C ALA A 56 13.85 -26.36 -8.71
N ILE A 57 15.15 -26.56 -8.49
CA ILE A 57 15.95 -25.79 -7.53
C ILE A 57 17.27 -25.39 -8.20
N ALA A 58 17.59 -24.10 -8.19
CA ALA A 58 18.78 -23.53 -8.81
C ALA A 58 19.47 -22.52 -7.87
N ILE A 59 20.78 -22.65 -7.70
CA ILE A 59 21.53 -21.87 -6.71
C ILE A 59 22.81 -21.33 -7.35
N GLY A 60 22.98 -20.00 -7.33
CA GLY A 60 24.08 -19.24 -7.93
C GLY A 60 23.61 -17.89 -8.50
N THR A 61 24.53 -16.92 -8.62
CA THR A 61 24.28 -15.65 -9.33
C THR A 61 23.76 -15.93 -10.74
N GLY A 62 22.55 -15.44 -11.07
CA GLY A 62 21.89 -15.72 -12.36
C GLY A 62 21.36 -17.14 -12.56
N ALA A 63 21.33 -17.99 -11.52
CA ALA A 63 20.78 -19.35 -11.62
C ALA A 63 19.27 -19.32 -11.87
N LYS A 64 18.72 -20.34 -12.57
CA LYS A 64 17.30 -20.39 -12.94
C LYS A 64 16.66 -21.74 -12.67
N ALA A 65 15.43 -21.72 -12.14
CA ALA A 65 14.64 -22.92 -11.91
C ALA A 65 13.31 -22.87 -12.69
N LYS A 66 12.97 -23.99 -13.33
CA LYS A 66 11.75 -24.15 -14.14
C LYS A 66 11.04 -25.46 -13.81
N ALA A 67 9.82 -25.38 -13.30
CA ALA A 67 9.06 -26.54 -12.83
C ALA A 67 7.70 -26.61 -13.54
N ALA A 68 7.51 -27.65 -14.38
CA ALA A 68 6.26 -27.87 -15.13
C ALA A 68 5.63 -29.26 -14.91
N GLY A 69 4.33 -29.26 -14.61
CA GLY A 69 3.52 -30.43 -14.28
C GLY A 69 2.14 -30.06 -13.76
N LEU A 70 1.52 -30.96 -12.99
CA LEU A 70 0.39 -30.59 -12.12
C LEU A 70 0.88 -29.87 -10.85
N PHE A 71 2.18 -29.99 -10.52
CA PHE A 71 2.82 -29.49 -9.30
C PHE A 71 4.17 -28.78 -9.60
N GLY A 72 4.14 -27.56 -10.15
CA GLY A 72 5.29 -26.71 -10.41
C GLY A 72 5.72 -25.87 -9.20
N VAL A 73 6.81 -26.30 -8.56
CA VAL A 73 7.54 -25.55 -7.54
C VAL A 73 8.95 -25.23 -8.05
N ALA A 74 9.32 -23.95 -8.14
CA ALA A 74 10.62 -23.51 -8.65
C ALA A 74 11.28 -22.48 -7.73
N PHE A 75 12.58 -22.62 -7.57
CA PHE A 75 13.38 -21.83 -6.63
C PHE A 75 14.72 -21.42 -7.23
N ALA A 76 15.06 -20.13 -7.20
CA ALA A 76 16.29 -19.61 -7.79
C ALA A 76 16.99 -18.56 -6.90
N ALA A 77 18.21 -18.83 -6.43
CA ALA A 77 18.88 -17.98 -5.45
C ALA A 77 20.25 -17.43 -5.91
N GLY A 78 20.35 -16.09 -5.95
CA GLY A 78 21.53 -15.30 -6.31
C GLY A 78 21.11 -13.96 -6.94
N THR A 79 21.98 -12.95 -6.93
CA THR A 79 21.77 -11.70 -7.69
C THR A 79 21.39 -12.03 -9.14
N GLY A 80 20.25 -11.54 -9.62
CA GLY A 80 19.70 -11.86 -10.95
C GLY A 80 19.16 -13.29 -11.16
N ALA A 81 18.97 -14.10 -10.11
CA ALA A 81 18.44 -15.47 -10.24
C ALA A 81 16.94 -15.50 -10.64
N SER A 82 16.46 -16.55 -11.31
CA SER A 82 15.12 -16.58 -11.92
C SER A 82 14.32 -17.89 -11.73
N ALA A 83 13.19 -17.86 -11.03
CA ALA A 83 12.31 -19.02 -10.83
C ALA A 83 10.98 -18.89 -11.61
N ASP A 84 10.48 -20.01 -12.10
CA ASP A 84 9.34 -20.04 -13.02
C ASP A 84 8.55 -21.35 -12.84
N THR A 85 7.25 -21.25 -12.60
CA THR A 85 6.42 -22.38 -12.18
C THR A 85 5.12 -22.57 -12.91
N ASN A 86 4.84 -23.85 -13.11
CA ASN A 86 3.72 -24.41 -13.84
C ASN A 86 3.26 -25.72 -13.14
N ASP A 87 2.59 -25.64 -11.98
CA ASP A 87 1.43 -26.50 -11.67
C ASP A 87 0.34 -26.18 -12.75
N SER A 88 -0.92 -26.58 -12.53
CA SER A 88 -2.05 -25.72 -12.93
C SER A 88 -2.40 -24.63 -11.87
N LEU A 89 -1.56 -24.47 -10.83
CA LEU A 89 -1.79 -23.93 -9.47
C LEU A 89 -0.44 -23.55 -8.73
N THR A 90 0.40 -22.65 -9.25
CA THR A 90 1.89 -22.75 -9.21
C THR A 90 2.67 -21.89 -8.18
N PHE A 91 3.97 -22.17 -7.92
CA PHE A 91 4.76 -21.51 -6.83
C PHE A 91 6.26 -21.20 -7.14
N ALA A 92 6.60 -19.98 -7.56
CA ALA A 92 7.98 -19.57 -7.86
C ALA A 92 8.56 -18.60 -6.84
N THR A 93 9.81 -18.82 -6.45
CA THR A 93 10.55 -17.94 -5.51
C THR A 93 11.98 -17.67 -5.99
N ALA A 94 12.38 -16.41 -6.08
CA ALA A 94 13.74 -16.03 -6.43
C ALA A 94 14.26 -14.84 -5.63
N LEU A 95 15.56 -14.90 -5.32
CA LEU A 95 16.18 -14.21 -4.19
C LEU A 95 17.55 -13.59 -4.56
N GLY A 96 17.77 -12.33 -4.21
CA GLY A 96 18.94 -11.52 -4.57
C GLY A 96 18.55 -10.24 -5.33
N ASP A 97 19.42 -9.23 -5.36
CA ASP A 97 19.15 -8.00 -6.12
C ASP A 97 18.86 -8.34 -7.60
N ASN A 98 17.70 -7.90 -8.12
CA ASN A 98 17.18 -8.20 -9.47
C ASN A 98 16.71 -9.67 -9.74
N SER A 99 16.36 -10.48 -8.74
CA SER A 99 16.05 -11.93 -8.87
C SER A 99 14.56 -12.35 -9.12
N LEU A 100 14.15 -12.65 -10.36
CA LEU A 100 12.75 -12.85 -10.83
C LEU A 100 12.06 -14.16 -10.41
N ALA A 101 10.81 -14.15 -9.93
CA ALA A 101 10.04 -15.38 -9.71
C ALA A 101 8.59 -15.27 -10.22
N ILE A 102 8.14 -16.20 -11.07
CA ILE A 102 6.77 -16.15 -11.60
C ILE A 102 6.03 -17.49 -11.59
N ALA A 103 4.75 -17.40 -11.25
CA ALA A 103 3.82 -18.49 -11.05
C ALA A 103 2.51 -18.14 -11.76
N HIS A 104 1.83 -19.16 -12.29
CA HIS A 104 0.98 -19.08 -13.49
C HIS A 104 -0.16 -20.11 -13.46
N GLY A 105 -0.92 -20.09 -12.38
CA GLY A 105 -1.92 -21.09 -12.04
C GLY A 105 -3.28 -20.47 -11.86
N HIS A 106 -4.26 -21.33 -11.60
CA HIS A 106 -5.54 -20.91 -11.06
C HIS A 106 -5.41 -20.64 -9.54
N LEU A 107 -4.30 -21.06 -8.92
CA LEU A 107 -3.81 -20.62 -7.60
C LEU A 107 -2.35 -20.27 -7.83
N SER A 108 -1.79 -19.14 -7.38
CA SER A 108 -0.36 -18.90 -7.66
C SER A 108 0.39 -18.06 -6.64
N VAL A 109 1.70 -18.27 -6.60
CA VAL A 109 2.67 -17.51 -5.78
C VAL A 109 3.91 -17.17 -6.60
N ALA A 110 3.89 -16.00 -7.23
CA ALA A 110 5.07 -15.40 -7.85
C ALA A 110 5.76 -14.48 -6.83
N THR A 111 7.07 -14.24 -7.00
CA THR A 111 7.98 -13.60 -6.02
C THR A 111 9.12 -12.85 -6.75
N GLN A 112 9.96 -12.01 -6.14
CA GLN A 112 11.30 -11.58 -6.63
C GLN A 112 11.83 -10.64 -5.56
N ILE A 113 12.92 -10.99 -4.91
CA ILE A 113 13.30 -10.36 -3.64
C ILE A 113 14.73 -9.83 -3.70
N GLY A 114 14.85 -8.50 -3.79
CA GLY A 114 16.12 -7.79 -3.64
C GLY A 114 15.90 -6.28 -3.61
N ALA A 115 17.00 -5.52 -3.51
CA ALA A 115 17.02 -4.18 -4.07
C ALA A 115 16.88 -4.37 -5.59
N ASN A 116 15.81 -3.85 -6.18
CA ASN A 116 15.13 -4.48 -7.33
C ASN A 116 14.47 -5.82 -6.90
N GLY A 117 13.16 -5.73 -6.61
CA GLY A 117 12.23 -6.77 -6.16
C GLY A 117 10.93 -6.78 -7.01
N VAL A 118 10.33 -7.94 -7.34
CA VAL A 118 9.06 -8.17 -8.13
C VAL A 118 8.16 -9.29 -7.54
N ALA A 119 7.80 -9.24 -6.25
CA ALA A 119 6.86 -10.22 -5.69
C ALA A 119 5.43 -10.13 -6.29
N ALA A 120 4.78 -11.30 -6.50
CA ALA A 120 3.90 -11.46 -7.68
C ALA A 120 2.63 -12.40 -7.66
N THR A 121 2.24 -13.05 -6.55
CA THR A 121 1.09 -14.01 -6.38
C THR A 121 -0.23 -13.85 -7.21
N GLU A 122 -0.95 -14.96 -7.47
CA GLU A 122 -2.17 -15.01 -8.33
C GLU A 122 -3.49 -15.74 -7.84
N GLY A 123 -3.74 -16.32 -6.63
CA GLY A 123 -5.08 -16.98 -6.43
C GLY A 123 -5.78 -17.29 -5.06
N LEU A 124 -7.04 -17.81 -5.11
CA LEU A 124 -7.91 -18.14 -3.94
C LEU A 124 -7.72 -19.57 -3.43
N SER A 125 -7.98 -19.72 -2.14
CA SER A 125 -8.35 -20.97 -1.48
C SER A 125 -9.67 -21.62 -1.99
N GLU A 126 -10.75 -20.86 -2.17
CA GLU A 126 -12.12 -21.44 -2.17
C GLU A 126 -12.52 -22.17 -3.46
N ALA A 127 -12.14 -21.67 -4.64
CA ALA A 127 -12.73 -22.08 -5.90
C ALA A 127 -12.06 -23.33 -6.55
N LYS A 128 -11.46 -24.21 -5.74
CA LYS A 128 -10.52 -25.32 -6.10
C LYS A 128 -9.14 -24.84 -6.56
N GLY A 129 -8.58 -23.86 -5.86
CA GLY A 129 -7.43 -23.12 -6.35
C GLY A 129 -7.82 -22.41 -7.64
N TRP A 130 -8.72 -21.43 -7.53
CA TRP A 130 -9.15 -20.61 -8.67
C TRP A 130 -9.10 -19.16 -8.27
N GLY A 131 -8.52 -18.35 -9.12
CA GLY A 131 -7.65 -17.31 -8.61
C GLY A 131 -7.00 -16.70 -9.81
N LEU A 132 -7.13 -15.38 -9.85
CA LEU A 132 -7.01 -14.59 -11.06
C LEU A 132 -6.37 -13.27 -10.65
N ASN A 133 -5.28 -13.39 -9.91
CA ASN A 133 -4.65 -12.28 -9.25
C ASN A 133 -3.33 -11.99 -9.97
N LEU A 134 -2.70 -10.90 -9.61
CA LEU A 134 -1.34 -10.61 -10.03
C LEU A 134 -0.75 -9.68 -9.00
N ALA A 135 0.46 -9.99 -8.57
CA ALA A 135 1.29 -9.04 -7.87
C ALA A 135 2.47 -8.61 -8.77
N LEU A 136 3.02 -7.42 -8.52
CA LEU A 136 4.21 -6.92 -9.19
C LEU A 136 4.91 -5.88 -8.30
N ASN A 137 5.99 -6.28 -7.62
CA ASN A 137 6.89 -5.34 -6.94
C ASN A 137 7.85 -4.67 -7.98
N VAL A 138 8.36 -3.46 -7.77
CA VAL A 138 9.47 -2.89 -8.59
C VAL A 138 10.21 -1.81 -7.80
N THR A 139 11.53 -1.94 -7.66
CA THR A 139 12.31 -1.20 -6.66
C THR A 139 13.67 -0.76 -7.21
N PRO A 140 14.01 0.52 -7.35
CA PRO A 140 15.31 0.90 -7.93
C PRO A 140 16.54 0.55 -7.05
N GLY A 141 17.74 0.72 -7.63
CA GLY A 141 18.99 0.97 -6.89
C GLY A 141 19.64 -0.23 -6.18
N ALA A 142 20.87 -0.02 -5.69
CA ALA A 142 21.70 -1.04 -5.01
C ALA A 142 21.84 -0.80 -3.49
N GLN A 143 20.98 0.05 -2.92
CA GLN A 143 20.94 0.44 -1.50
C GLN A 143 19.48 0.74 -1.08
N GLN A 144 18.54 -0.13 -1.46
CA GLN A 144 17.11 0.09 -1.23
C GLN A 144 16.49 -1.18 -0.63
N VAL A 145 15.78 -1.02 0.48
CA VAL A 145 15.38 -2.12 1.37
C VAL A 145 13.86 -2.27 1.32
N GLY A 146 13.34 -3.42 1.77
CA GLY A 146 11.92 -3.59 2.13
C GLY A 146 10.94 -3.23 1.03
N THR A 147 10.75 -4.12 0.06
CA THR A 147 9.70 -3.98 -0.95
C THR A 147 9.09 -5.35 -1.25
N GLN A 148 7.75 -5.43 -1.32
CA GLN A 148 6.97 -6.67 -1.39
C GLN A 148 5.57 -6.33 -1.91
N ILE A 149 5.06 -7.14 -2.84
CA ILE A 149 3.72 -7.01 -3.40
C ILE A 149 3.08 -8.41 -3.50
N GLN A 150 1.76 -8.53 -3.23
CA GLN A 150 1.14 -9.82 -2.94
C GLN A 150 -0.40 -9.86 -3.14
N ALA A 151 -0.90 -10.04 -4.36
CA ALA A 151 -2.32 -10.30 -4.58
C ALA A 151 -2.74 -11.73 -4.16
N ALA A 152 -3.20 -11.88 -2.93
CA ALA A 152 -4.06 -12.99 -2.54
C ALA A 152 -5.48 -12.86 -3.14
N GLY A 153 -6.34 -13.87 -2.98
CA GLY A 153 -7.79 -13.77 -3.24
C GLY A 153 -8.28 -14.17 -4.66
N LEU A 154 -9.36 -13.58 -5.19
CA LEU A 154 -9.86 -13.75 -6.57
C LEU A 154 -9.89 -12.45 -7.37
N GLY A 155 -9.34 -12.43 -8.59
CA GLY A 155 -9.60 -11.33 -9.55
C GLY A 155 -8.91 -10.03 -9.15
N ASN A 156 -7.66 -10.12 -8.70
CA ASN A 156 -7.10 -9.22 -7.71
C ASN A 156 -5.72 -8.68 -8.13
N LEU A 157 -5.55 -7.36 -8.21
CA LEU A 157 -4.30 -6.78 -8.74
C LEU A 157 -3.53 -6.03 -7.64
N ALA A 158 -2.21 -6.19 -7.65
CA ALA A 158 -1.29 -5.68 -6.64
C ALA A 158 0.00 -5.13 -7.27
N VAL A 159 0.36 -3.88 -6.98
CA VAL A 159 1.47 -3.21 -7.69
C VAL A 159 2.28 -2.22 -6.83
N ASN A 160 3.61 -2.36 -6.84
CA ASN A 160 4.58 -1.33 -6.46
C ASN A 160 5.34 -0.97 -7.74
N LEU A 161 5.30 0.30 -8.13
CA LEU A 161 6.12 0.82 -9.22
C LEU A 161 7.04 1.92 -8.69
N PHE A 162 8.32 1.59 -8.53
CA PHE A 162 9.38 2.52 -8.12
C PHE A 162 9.24 3.09 -6.72
N GLY A 163 8.36 2.49 -5.92
CA GLY A 163 8.47 2.50 -4.49
C GLY A 163 9.71 1.80 -4.03
N TYR A 164 10.35 2.41 -3.05
CA TYR A 164 11.48 1.83 -2.37
C TYR A 164 11.46 2.18 -0.91
N GLY A 165 11.83 1.21 -0.09
CA GLY A 165 12.13 1.49 1.29
C GLY A 165 13.45 2.26 1.40
N THR A 166 13.33 3.48 1.94
CA THR A 166 14.45 4.21 2.56
C THR A 166 14.86 3.56 3.89
N ALA A 167 13.96 2.78 4.50
CA ALA A 167 14.24 1.76 5.51
C ALA A 167 13.64 0.40 5.07
N ALA A 168 13.71 -0.62 5.93
CA ALA A 168 12.85 -1.80 5.76
C ALA A 168 11.36 -1.40 5.84
N ASP A 169 10.51 -2.18 5.17
CA ASP A 169 9.05 -2.05 5.17
C ASP A 169 8.56 -0.63 4.87
N GLN A 170 9.22 0.00 3.88
CA GLN A 170 8.92 1.31 3.34
C GLN A 170 8.89 1.36 1.79
N LEU A 171 8.91 0.25 1.07
CA LEU A 171 7.75 -0.61 0.83
C LEU A 171 6.58 0.14 0.20
N GLN A 172 5.86 -0.63 -0.60
CA GLN A 172 4.63 -0.33 -1.30
C GLN A 172 3.99 -1.71 -1.45
N VAL A 173 2.80 -1.91 -0.91
CA VAL A 173 2.14 -3.22 -0.79
C VAL A 173 0.88 -3.23 -1.65
N THR A 174 0.28 -4.38 -1.86
CA THR A 174 -1.15 -4.54 -2.16
C THR A 174 -1.50 -6.00 -1.93
N ALA A 175 -2.69 -6.28 -1.37
CA ALA A 175 -3.27 -7.60 -1.19
C ALA A 175 -4.80 -7.49 -1.20
N ASN A 176 -5.53 -8.59 -1.47
CA ASN A 176 -6.90 -8.48 -1.93
C ASN A 176 -7.74 -9.73 -1.53
N GLY A 177 -9.05 -9.59 -1.33
CA GLY A 177 -10.02 -10.66 -1.07
C GLY A 177 -10.77 -11.12 -2.34
N ILE A 178 -11.86 -10.48 -2.75
CA ILE A 178 -12.51 -10.69 -4.06
C ILE A 178 -12.66 -9.38 -4.85
N ALA A 179 -12.10 -9.35 -6.06
CA ALA A 179 -12.16 -8.23 -7.02
C ALA A 179 -11.68 -6.89 -6.43
N ASN A 180 -10.52 -6.87 -5.79
CA ASN A 180 -9.90 -5.66 -5.26
C ASN A 180 -8.65 -5.30 -6.05
N PHE A 181 -8.36 -4.01 -6.07
CA PHE A 181 -7.23 -3.42 -6.76
C PHE A 181 -6.46 -2.53 -5.81
N ALA A 182 -5.14 -2.57 -5.93
CA ALA A 182 -4.34 -1.47 -5.44
C ALA A 182 -3.00 -1.33 -6.14
N ALA A 183 -2.49 -0.10 -6.05
CA ALA A 183 -1.21 0.29 -6.62
C ALA A 183 -0.58 1.42 -5.82
N ASN A 184 0.73 1.38 -5.70
CA ASN A 184 1.52 2.55 -5.35
C ASN A 184 2.46 2.90 -6.50
N LEU A 185 2.53 4.20 -6.80
CA LEU A 185 3.27 4.77 -7.91
C LEU A 185 4.35 5.73 -7.38
N GLY A 186 5.53 5.17 -7.08
CA GLY A 186 6.73 5.92 -6.70
C GLY A 186 6.72 6.50 -5.29
N GLY A 187 7.80 7.18 -4.94
CA GLY A 187 8.03 7.68 -3.57
C GLY A 187 8.62 6.63 -2.64
N ASN A 188 8.62 6.90 -1.34
CA ASN A 188 9.26 6.06 -0.33
C ASN A 188 8.46 6.06 0.97
N SER A 189 8.60 5.03 1.79
CA SER A 189 7.93 4.91 3.09
C SER A 189 6.41 4.89 3.00
N ASN A 190 5.84 4.12 2.07
CA ASN A 190 4.40 4.10 1.83
C ASN A 190 3.74 2.75 2.15
N GLU A 191 2.43 2.76 2.35
CA GLU A 191 1.62 1.58 2.66
C GLU A 191 0.31 1.65 1.88
N VAL A 192 -0.04 0.52 1.26
CA VAL A 192 -1.00 0.40 0.15
C VAL A 192 -1.50 -1.04 0.14
N ASN A 193 -2.73 -1.38 -0.19
CA ASN A 193 -3.99 -0.66 -0.12
C ASN A 193 -5.04 -1.79 -0.15
N GLY A 194 -5.03 -2.63 0.89
CA GLY A 194 -5.41 -4.04 0.73
C GLY A 194 -6.77 -4.40 1.29
N GLU A 195 -7.64 -5.03 0.49
CA GLU A 195 -9.08 -4.89 0.68
C GLU A 195 -9.92 -6.17 0.56
N SER A 196 -11.12 -6.12 1.14
CA SER A 196 -12.02 -7.26 1.32
C SER A 196 -12.76 -7.66 0.04
N ILE A 197 -13.72 -6.86 -0.42
CA ILE A 197 -14.49 -7.12 -1.65
C ILE A 197 -14.66 -5.82 -2.44
N GLY A 198 -14.37 -5.84 -3.74
CA GLY A 198 -14.61 -4.69 -4.64
C GLY A 198 -13.74 -3.46 -4.36
N GLY A 199 -12.74 -3.60 -3.50
CA GLY A 199 -11.97 -2.52 -2.90
C GLY A 199 -10.94 -1.89 -3.84
N PHE A 200 -10.63 -0.62 -3.60
CA PHE A 200 -9.77 0.17 -4.48
C PHE A 200 -9.00 1.21 -3.69
N ALA A 201 -7.66 1.11 -3.62
CA ALA A 201 -6.91 2.25 -3.12
C ALA A 201 -5.53 2.46 -3.74
N VAL A 202 -5.14 3.73 -3.81
CA VAL A 202 -4.00 4.22 -4.60
C VAL A 202 -3.19 5.25 -3.83
N ASN A 203 -1.86 5.14 -3.92
CA ASN A 203 -0.94 6.20 -3.52
C ASN A 203 -0.06 6.62 -4.70
N VAL A 204 0.07 7.93 -4.91
CA VAL A 204 0.86 8.52 -6.00
C VAL A 204 1.96 9.42 -5.42
N GLY A 205 3.18 8.88 -5.41
CA GLY A 205 4.39 9.57 -4.95
C GLY A 205 4.38 9.92 -3.46
N GLY A 206 5.21 10.91 -3.13
CA GLY A 206 5.37 11.36 -1.75
C GLY A 206 6.03 10.33 -0.84
N GLY A 207 5.81 10.46 0.46
CA GLY A 207 6.36 9.48 1.41
C GLY A 207 5.83 9.56 2.82
N GLY A 208 5.83 8.44 3.52
CA GLY A 208 5.16 8.26 4.82
C GLY A 208 3.66 7.98 4.68
N ASN A 209 3.14 7.74 3.47
CA ASN A 209 1.71 7.70 3.22
C ASN A 209 1.14 6.30 3.46
N SER A 210 0.28 6.16 4.47
CA SER A 210 -0.56 4.99 4.69
C SER A 210 -1.93 5.22 4.07
N VAL A 211 -2.38 4.26 3.27
CA VAL A 211 -3.64 4.30 2.54
C VAL A 211 -4.26 2.90 2.63
N THR A 212 -5.59 2.78 2.79
CA THR A 212 -6.39 1.55 2.56
C THR A 212 -7.90 1.88 2.48
N GLY A 213 -8.66 1.25 1.56
CA GLY A 213 -10.10 1.50 1.37
C GLY A 213 -11.09 0.40 1.84
N ALA A 214 -10.60 -0.61 2.57
CA ALA A 214 -11.08 -1.99 2.66
C ALA A 214 -12.59 -2.33 2.75
N GLY A 215 -13.32 -2.08 1.65
CA GLY A 215 -14.53 -2.83 1.25
C GLY A 215 -15.81 -2.73 2.13
N PRO A 216 -16.94 -3.31 1.68
CA PRO A 216 -17.26 -3.60 0.28
C PRO A 216 -17.25 -2.32 -0.54
N ALA A 217 -16.47 -2.32 -1.64
CA ALA A 217 -16.25 -1.19 -2.55
C ALA A 217 -16.05 0.18 -1.88
N GLY A 218 -15.29 0.23 -0.79
CA GLY A 218 -14.70 1.49 -0.32
C GLY A 218 -13.50 1.87 -1.19
N ALA A 219 -13.10 3.14 -1.15
CA ALA A 219 -11.93 3.59 -1.90
C ALA A 219 -11.11 4.70 -1.24
N ALA A 220 -9.79 4.59 -1.28
CA ALA A 220 -8.86 5.56 -0.69
C ALA A 220 -7.77 6.02 -1.69
N VAL A 221 -7.56 7.33 -1.85
CA VAL A 221 -6.67 7.86 -2.90
C VAL A 221 -5.80 9.02 -2.40
N ASN A 222 -4.49 8.77 -2.23
CA ASN A 222 -3.51 9.81 -1.91
C ASN A 222 -2.79 10.30 -3.19
N LEU A 223 -2.91 11.60 -3.47
CA LEU A 223 -2.32 12.27 -4.63
C LEU A 223 -1.22 13.24 -4.18
N GLY A 224 -0.01 12.71 -4.03
CA GLY A 224 1.17 13.44 -3.57
C GLY A 224 1.13 13.82 -2.08
N GLY A 225 2.13 14.60 -1.66
CA GLY A 225 2.30 14.94 -0.25
C GLY A 225 2.79 13.78 0.62
N SER A 226 2.93 14.00 1.93
CA SER A 226 3.65 13.09 2.81
C SER A 226 3.02 12.91 4.18
N ASN A 227 3.20 11.73 4.77
CA ASN A 227 2.65 11.35 6.09
C ASN A 227 1.11 11.46 6.16
N ASN A 228 0.41 11.16 5.06
CA ASN A 228 -1.05 11.08 5.07
C ASN A 228 -1.51 9.66 5.45
N GLU A 229 -2.61 9.59 6.19
CA GLU A 229 -3.32 8.37 6.61
C GLU A 229 -4.72 8.40 6.01
N LEU A 230 -5.06 7.47 5.13
CA LEU A 230 -6.35 7.44 4.43
C LEU A 230 -7.06 6.10 4.65
N GLY A 231 -8.27 6.16 5.21
CA GLY A 231 -9.11 4.99 5.47
C GLY A 231 -10.48 5.11 4.79
N ALA A 232 -10.90 4.10 4.03
CA ALA A 232 -12.30 3.98 3.59
C ALA A 232 -12.93 2.64 3.99
N GLY A 233 -14.26 2.60 4.05
CA GLY A 233 -15.00 1.37 4.35
C GLY A 233 -16.50 1.46 4.05
N GLY A 234 -17.08 0.37 3.57
CA GLY A 234 -18.50 0.23 3.24
C GLY A 234 -19.01 1.30 2.27
N PHE A 235 -18.58 1.25 1.02
CA PHE A 235 -18.88 2.25 -0.02
C PHE A 235 -18.42 3.69 0.32
N GLY A 236 -17.54 3.87 1.31
CA GLY A 236 -16.96 5.17 1.65
C GLY A 236 -15.84 5.58 0.69
N PHE A 237 -15.52 6.88 0.66
CA PHE A 237 -14.42 7.44 -0.14
C PHE A 237 -13.53 8.36 0.71
N ALA A 238 -12.22 8.17 0.63
CA ALA A 238 -11.22 9.00 1.30
C ALA A 238 -10.17 9.52 0.30
N THR A 239 -9.84 10.82 0.34
CA THR A 239 -8.74 11.35 -0.49
C THR A 239 -7.94 12.46 0.18
N SER A 240 -6.64 12.50 -0.12
CA SER A 240 -5.75 13.62 0.19
C SER A 240 -5.06 14.07 -1.10
N ILE A 241 -5.14 15.36 -1.42
CA ILE A 241 -4.57 15.96 -2.62
C ILE A 241 -3.58 17.04 -2.23
N LEU A 242 -2.29 16.75 -2.45
CA LEU A 242 -1.14 17.62 -2.14
C LEU A 242 -1.07 18.10 -0.68
N GLY A 243 -1.76 17.40 0.23
CA GLY A 243 -1.74 17.66 1.67
C GLY A 243 -0.66 16.85 2.39
N SER A 244 -0.39 17.12 3.68
CA SER A 244 0.63 16.35 4.43
C SER A 244 0.33 16.28 5.93
N GLY A 245 0.53 15.11 6.55
CA GLY A 245 0.14 14.87 7.94
C GLY A 245 -1.37 14.70 8.15
N ASN A 246 -2.14 14.45 7.09
CA ASN A 246 -3.60 14.42 7.17
C ASN A 246 -4.13 13.02 7.45
N SER A 247 -5.09 12.89 8.38
CA SER A 247 -5.87 11.68 8.60
C SER A 247 -7.26 11.86 7.98
N VAL A 248 -7.65 11.00 7.04
CA VAL A 248 -8.86 11.15 6.21
C VAL A 248 -9.66 9.86 6.17
N VAL A 249 -10.85 9.84 6.77
CA VAL A 249 -11.68 8.64 6.94
C VAL A 249 -13.07 8.82 6.31
N GLY A 250 -13.42 7.97 5.35
CA GLY A 250 -14.74 7.95 4.69
C GLY A 250 -15.49 6.63 4.93
N ALA A 251 -16.64 6.66 5.60
CA ALA A 251 -17.37 5.46 6.00
C ALA A 251 -18.84 5.46 5.55
N GLY A 252 -19.33 4.33 5.02
CA GLY A 252 -20.77 4.10 4.84
C GLY A 252 -21.45 5.01 3.81
N PHE A 253 -20.96 5.05 2.56
CA PHE A 253 -21.29 6.08 1.56
C PHE A 253 -20.86 7.51 1.95
N GLY A 254 -20.02 7.68 2.99
CA GLY A 254 -19.42 8.95 3.37
C GLY A 254 -18.20 9.31 2.51
N LEU A 255 -18.07 10.58 2.14
CA LEU A 255 -16.95 11.12 1.36
C LEU A 255 -16.12 12.09 2.21
N ALA A 256 -14.83 11.78 2.42
CA ALA A 256 -13.87 12.65 3.09
C ALA A 256 -12.75 13.08 2.12
N ALA A 257 -12.49 14.38 2.01
CA ALA A 257 -11.50 14.93 1.08
C ALA A 257 -10.68 16.07 1.68
N SER A 258 -9.36 15.89 1.73
CA SER A 258 -8.39 16.92 2.10
C SER A 258 -7.70 17.48 0.87
N LEU A 259 -7.79 18.79 0.68
CA LEU A 259 -7.27 19.55 -0.46
C LEU A 259 -6.29 20.61 0.07
N LEU A 260 -4.99 20.43 -0.21
CA LEU A 260 -3.90 21.35 0.17
C LEU A 260 -3.72 21.58 1.68
N GLN A 261 -4.34 20.77 2.55
CA GLN A 261 -4.25 20.93 4.00
C GLN A 261 -3.00 20.27 4.60
N LYS A 262 -2.64 20.68 5.82
CA LYS A 262 -1.64 20.02 6.64
C LYS A 262 -2.19 19.72 8.02
N ASN A 263 -1.83 18.56 8.58
CA ASN A 263 -2.21 18.11 9.92
C ASN A 263 -3.73 18.14 10.17
N ALA A 264 -4.55 17.88 9.13
CA ALA A 264 -5.99 17.88 9.22
C ALA A 264 -6.54 16.49 9.57
N THR A 265 -7.55 16.43 10.43
CA THR A 265 -8.32 15.20 10.70
C THR A 265 -9.72 15.36 10.12
N LEU A 266 -10.03 14.58 9.09
CA LEU A 266 -11.31 14.60 8.39
C LEU A 266 -12.02 13.26 8.55
N VAL A 267 -13.24 13.27 9.08
CA VAL A 267 -14.10 12.10 9.16
C VAL A 267 -15.41 12.41 8.44
N ALA A 268 -15.87 11.50 7.58
CA ALA A 268 -17.20 11.49 7.01
C ALA A 268 -17.90 10.18 7.40
N GLU A 269 -18.85 10.27 8.32
CA GLU A 269 -19.69 9.14 8.71
C GLU A 269 -20.75 8.82 7.63
N LYS A 270 -21.63 7.86 7.92
CA LYS A 270 -22.58 7.29 6.96
C LYS A 270 -23.38 8.35 6.18
N GLY A 271 -23.06 8.53 4.90
CA GLY A 271 -23.72 9.47 3.98
C GLY A 271 -23.40 10.95 4.21
N GLN A 272 -22.31 11.27 4.92
CA GLN A 272 -21.80 12.64 5.07
C GLN A 272 -20.84 13.01 3.93
N ILE A 273 -20.69 14.31 3.67
CA ILE A 273 -19.61 14.85 2.83
C ILE A 273 -18.77 15.77 3.71
N ASN A 274 -17.47 15.51 3.85
CA ASN A 274 -16.52 16.34 4.58
C ASN A 274 -15.37 16.77 3.65
N ILE A 275 -15.36 18.05 3.25
CA ILE A 275 -14.29 18.61 2.41
C ILE A 275 -13.59 19.72 3.19
N ASN A 276 -12.29 19.55 3.45
CA ASN A 276 -11.48 20.50 4.22
C ASN A 276 -12.04 20.89 5.63
N GLY A 277 -12.92 20.08 6.21
CA GLY A 277 -13.60 20.36 7.48
C GLY A 277 -15.02 20.91 7.34
N LEU A 278 -15.47 21.23 6.12
CA LEU A 278 -16.89 21.52 5.84
C LEU A 278 -17.66 20.20 5.78
N SER A 279 -18.34 19.86 6.87
CA SER A 279 -19.22 18.68 6.96
C SER A 279 -20.66 19.02 6.55
N ILE A 280 -21.21 18.23 5.62
CA ILE A 280 -22.60 18.24 5.18
C ILE A 280 -23.28 16.97 5.70
N PRO A 281 -24.30 17.07 6.57
CA PRO A 281 -25.01 15.91 7.11
C PRO A 281 -25.95 15.26 6.08
N PRO A 282 -26.36 13.99 6.28
CA PRO A 282 -27.28 13.31 5.37
C PRO A 282 -28.63 14.04 5.26
N ALA A 283 -29.21 14.06 4.06
CA ALA A 283 -30.43 14.84 3.76
C ALA A 283 -31.64 14.49 4.65
N ALA A 284 -31.72 13.25 5.16
CA ALA A 284 -32.75 12.83 6.11
C ALA A 284 -32.72 13.63 7.43
N SER A 285 -31.54 14.04 7.89
CA SER A 285 -31.36 14.84 9.10
C SER A 285 -31.76 16.30 8.89
N ALA A 286 -31.54 16.85 7.69
CA ALA A 286 -31.88 18.23 7.35
C ALA A 286 -33.40 18.50 7.42
N LEU A 287 -34.24 17.50 7.13
CA LEU A 287 -35.71 17.62 7.16
C LEU A 287 -36.28 17.75 8.59
N GLN A 288 -35.61 17.20 9.61
CA GLN A 288 -36.11 17.26 10.99
C GLN A 288 -35.86 18.63 11.66
N ALA A 289 -34.90 19.41 11.16
CA ALA A 289 -34.47 20.68 11.75
C ALA A 289 -35.53 21.80 11.71
N LYS A 290 -36.66 21.60 11.00
CA LYS A 290 -37.73 22.61 10.87
C LYS A 290 -39.14 22.05 11.12
N LYS A 291 -39.33 21.28 12.20
CA LYS A 291 -40.66 21.15 12.80
C LYS A 291 -41.11 22.56 13.24
N PRO A 292 -42.19 23.15 12.69
CA PRO A 292 -42.61 24.49 13.07
C PRO A 292 -42.97 24.47 14.56
N GLY A 293 -42.28 25.29 15.34
CA GLY A 293 -42.56 25.40 16.77
C GLY A 293 -43.98 25.92 16.97
N ASN A 294 -44.84 25.13 17.62
CA ASN A 294 -46.16 25.61 18.04
C ASN A 294 -45.94 26.86 18.90
N GLY A 295 -46.38 28.02 18.37
CA GLY A 295 -46.13 29.33 18.97
C GLY A 295 -46.84 29.47 20.31
N LYS A 296 -46.18 29.01 21.38
CA LYS A 296 -46.70 29.08 22.75
C LYS A 296 -46.67 30.55 23.20
N LYS A 297 -47.78 31.23 22.90
CA LYS A 297 -48.01 32.67 23.08
C LYS A 297 -47.47 33.13 24.45
N SER A 298 -46.36 33.88 24.41
CA SER A 298 -45.70 34.39 25.62
C SER A 298 -46.49 35.57 26.18
N SER A 299 -47.33 35.32 27.18
CA SER A 299 -47.92 36.39 27.99
C SER A 299 -46.81 37.20 28.67
N PRO A 300 -46.92 38.54 28.75
CA PRO A 300 -45.90 39.36 29.38
C PRO A 300 -45.87 39.14 30.90
N SER A 301 -44.79 38.56 31.40
CA SER A 301 -44.50 38.49 32.84
C SER A 301 -43.95 39.82 33.34
N SER A 302 -44.55 40.38 34.39
CA SER A 302 -44.14 41.63 35.02
C SER A 302 -42.76 41.54 35.69
N ALA A 303 -42.08 42.70 35.82
CA ALA A 303 -40.81 42.80 36.53
C ALA A 303 -40.99 42.53 38.03
N GLY A 304 -40.08 41.75 38.63
CA GLY A 304 -40.14 41.36 40.04
C GLY A 304 -38.77 41.27 40.71
N ALA A 305 -38.50 42.26 41.56
CA ALA A 305 -37.56 42.32 42.70
C ALA A 305 -36.21 41.55 42.68
N ALA A 306 -35.14 42.26 43.07
CA ALA A 306 -33.85 41.66 43.39
C ALA A 306 -33.87 40.90 44.74
N GLY A 307 -33.07 39.84 44.87
CA GLY A 307 -32.87 39.10 46.11
C GLY A 307 -31.71 38.11 46.02
N GLY A 308 -30.50 38.53 46.43
CA GLY A 308 -29.30 37.68 46.39
C GLY A 308 -29.07 36.84 47.66
N LYS A 309 -28.26 35.79 47.55
CA LYS A 309 -27.68 35.06 48.71
C LYS A 309 -26.33 34.44 48.36
N LYS A 310 -25.41 34.41 49.34
CA LYS A 310 -24.09 33.76 49.26
C LYS A 310 -24.17 32.28 49.67
N SER A 311 -23.40 31.43 48.99
CA SER A 311 -22.64 30.30 49.57
C SER A 311 -21.47 30.03 48.60
N ALA A 312 -20.20 29.87 48.96
CA ALA A 312 -19.50 29.40 50.17
C ALA A 312 -19.46 27.86 50.35
N GLY A 313 -18.23 27.33 50.49
CA GLY A 313 -17.93 25.95 50.90
C GLY A 313 -17.85 24.91 49.76
N GLY A 314 -16.75 24.15 49.68
CA GLY A 314 -16.61 23.08 48.67
C GLY A 314 -15.22 22.49 48.45
N SER A 315 -14.40 22.31 49.50
CA SER A 315 -13.11 21.59 49.35
C SER A 315 -13.35 20.08 49.28
N GLY A 316 -12.80 19.41 48.26
CA GLY A 316 -12.94 17.97 48.04
C GLY A 316 -11.61 17.34 47.62
N MET A 317 -11.00 16.59 48.53
CA MET A 317 -9.67 15.99 48.37
C MET A 317 -9.80 14.46 48.18
N GLY A 318 -9.10 13.88 47.20
CA GLY A 318 -9.17 12.44 46.95
C GLY A 318 -8.24 11.96 45.83
N GLY A 319 -7.06 11.46 46.19
CA GLY A 319 -6.15 10.77 45.26
C GLY A 319 -6.28 9.24 45.39
N SER A 320 -5.73 8.51 44.41
CA SER A 320 -5.57 7.05 44.51
C SER A 320 -4.30 6.58 43.80
N LYS A 321 -3.58 5.65 44.43
CA LYS A 321 -2.40 4.97 43.87
C LYS A 321 -2.78 3.56 43.41
N ARG A 322 -2.27 3.14 42.26
CA ARG A 322 -1.92 1.76 41.87
C ARG A 322 -0.84 1.91 40.79
N LYS A 323 0.40 1.50 41.08
CA LYS A 323 0.93 0.11 41.16
C LYS A 323 1.42 -0.31 39.78
#